data_AF-A0A7U9RTL4-F1
#
_entry.id   AF-A0A7U9RTL4-F1
#
_cell.length_a   1.000
_cell.length_b   1.000
_cell.length_c   1.000
_cell.angle_alpha   90.00
_cell.angle_beta   90.00
_cell.angle_gamma   90.00
#
_symmetry.space_group_name_H-M   'P 1'
#
loop_
_entity.id
_entity.type
_entity.pdbx_description
1 polymer ?
#
loop_
_entity_poly.entity_id
_entity_poly.type
_entity_poly.pdbx_seq_one_letter_code
_entity_poly.pdbx_strand_id
1 'polypeptide(L)'
;MWGICFDSKLFQCVVEYETCTDSTTVNIVYPVEGLLIAADKIRKLENPPQFFNGELVSPVNHPEIVGVIREIGWHFNNQDYMYFITVNGRKRNKRYYNKDLIKQ
;
A
#
# COMPACT_ATOMS: atom_id res chain seq x y z
N MET A 1 -9.42 -3.14 -8.73
CA MET A 1 -9.67 -3.95 -7.51
C MET A 1 -8.46 -3.84 -6.60
N TRP A 2 -8.62 -4.06 -5.30
CA TRP A 2 -7.51 -3.99 -4.34
C TRP A 2 -7.08 -5.38 -3.87
N GLY A 3 -5.79 -5.55 -3.61
CA GLY A 3 -5.25 -6.83 -3.16
C GLY A 3 -3.84 -6.72 -2.59
N ILE A 4 -3.33 -7.86 -2.16
CA ILE A 4 -1.97 -8.04 -1.66
C ILE A 4 -1.22 -8.91 -2.65
N CYS A 5 -0.08 -8.44 -3.11
CA CYS A 5 0.76 -9.18 -4.04
C CYS A 5 1.76 -10.08 -3.30
N PHE A 6 1.92 -11.31 -3.75
CA PHE A 6 2.92 -12.27 -3.26
C PHE A 6 3.98 -12.61 -4.30
N ASP A 7 4.06 -11.83 -5.39
CA ASP A 7 5.17 -11.92 -6.33
C ASP A 7 6.43 -11.28 -5.75
N SER A 8 7.60 -11.79 -6.14
CA SER A 8 8.91 -11.29 -5.71
C SER A 8 9.09 -9.77 -5.86
N LYS A 9 8.48 -9.15 -6.89
CA LYS A 9 8.64 -7.72 -7.18
C LYS A 9 7.86 -6.81 -6.23
N LEU A 10 6.73 -7.30 -5.71
CA LEU A 10 5.79 -6.53 -4.88
C LEU A 10 5.37 -7.34 -3.65
N PHE A 11 6.30 -8.11 -3.09
CA PHE A 11 5.98 -9.07 -2.04
C PHE A 11 5.39 -8.38 -0.80
N GLN A 12 4.16 -8.77 -0.45
CA GLN A 12 3.32 -8.22 0.61
C GLN A 12 2.94 -6.73 0.45
N CYS A 13 3.13 -6.16 -0.74
CA CYS A 13 2.63 -4.82 -1.06
C CYS A 13 1.13 -4.85 -1.34
N VAL A 14 0.47 -3.76 -0.95
CA VAL A 14 -0.91 -3.49 -1.35
C VAL A 14 -0.90 -2.90 -2.74
N VAL A 15 -1.71 -3.49 -3.62
CA VAL A 15 -1.77 -3.15 -5.04
C VAL A 15 -3.20 -2.89 -5.47
N GLU A 16 -3.35 -1.99 -6.43
CA GLU A 16 -4.55 -1.95 -7.25
C GLU A 16 -4.28 -2.70 -8.54
N TYR A 17 -5.24 -3.51 -8.97
CA TYR A 17 -5.11 -4.36 -10.13
C TYR A 17 -6.43 -4.52 -10.90
N GLU A 18 -6.29 -4.90 -12.16
CA GLU A 18 -7.36 -5.25 -13.08
C GLU A 18 -7.16 -6.68 -13.57
N THR A 19 -8.22 -7.47 -13.67
CA THR A 19 -8.12 -8.84 -14.22
C THR A 19 -8.04 -8.78 -15.73
N CYS A 20 -7.08 -9.50 -16.32
CA CYS A 20 -6.95 -9.60 -17.77
C CYS A 20 -8.03 -10.52 -18.35
N THR A 21 -8.27 -10.45 -19.66
CA THR A 21 -9.32 -11.23 -20.34
C THR A 21 -9.16 -12.74 -20.19
N ASP A 22 -7.92 -13.23 -20.02
CA ASP A 22 -7.64 -14.64 -19.79
C ASP A 22 -7.94 -15.13 -18.36
N SER A 23 -8.20 -14.22 -17.40
CA SER A 23 -8.41 -14.49 -15.97
C SER A 23 -7.28 -15.23 -15.24
N THR A 24 -6.17 -15.54 -15.92
CA THR A 24 -4.98 -16.17 -15.35
C THR A 24 -3.98 -15.15 -14.85
N THR A 25 -4.06 -13.93 -15.38
CA THR A 25 -3.20 -12.82 -15.01
C THR A 25 -4.01 -11.60 -14.59
N VAL A 26 -3.33 -10.73 -13.84
CA VAL A 26 -3.81 -9.39 -13.51
C VAL A 26 -2.78 -8.37 -13.97
N ASN A 27 -3.26 -7.21 -14.38
CA ASN A 27 -2.45 -6.02 -14.61
C ASN A 27 -2.45 -5.18 -13.33
N ILE A 28 -1.27 -4.91 -12.77
CA ILE A 28 -1.14 -3.94 -11.68
C ILE A 28 -1.27 -2.54 -12.26
N VAL A 29 -2.14 -1.74 -11.66
CA VAL A 29 -2.32 -0.31 -11.97
C VAL A 29 -1.72 0.58 -10.89
N TYR A 30 -1.50 0.04 -9.69
CA TYR A 30 -0.84 0.72 -8.58
C TYR A 30 -0.09 -0.28 -7.67
N PRO A 31 1.10 0.06 -7.13
CA PRO A 31 1.84 1.31 -7.31
C PRO A 31 2.74 1.33 -8.56
N VAL A 32 2.80 0.23 -9.30
CA VAL A 32 3.59 0.08 -10.53
C VAL A 32 2.68 -0.33 -11.66
N GLU A 33 2.42 0.59 -12.57
CA GLU A 33 1.51 0.38 -13.70
C GLU A 33 2.09 -0.57 -14.75
N GLY A 34 1.26 -1.42 -15.34
CA GLY A 34 1.62 -2.28 -16.47
C GLY A 34 2.33 -3.58 -16.10
N LEU A 35 2.46 -3.89 -14.81
CA LEU A 35 3.08 -5.14 -14.36
C LEU A 35 2.05 -6.28 -14.40
N LEU A 36 2.32 -7.28 -15.24
CA LEU A 36 1.50 -8.49 -15.31
C LEU A 36 1.94 -9.50 -14.23
N ILE A 37 0.99 -9.94 -13.41
CA ILE A 37 1.20 -10.89 -12.31
C ILE A 37 0.17 -12.02 -12.43
N ALA A 38 0.57 -13.25 -12.11
CA ALA A 38 -0.36 -14.37 -12.05
C ALA A 38 -1.45 -14.11 -11.00
N ALA A 39 -2.72 -14.35 -11.35
CA ALA A 39 -3.85 -14.00 -10.50
C ALA A 39 -3.83 -14.74 -9.14
N ASP A 40 -3.26 -15.95 -9.09
CA ASP A 40 -3.08 -16.74 -7.86
C ASP A 40 -2.08 -16.13 -6.86
N LYS A 41 -1.25 -15.17 -7.30
CA LYS A 41 -0.34 -14.38 -6.45
C LYS A 41 -1.01 -13.16 -5.82
N ILE A 42 -2.29 -12.94 -6.06
CA ILE A 42 -3.02 -11.80 -5.53
C ILE A 42 -4.07 -12.30 -4.55
N ARG A 43 -3.98 -11.87 -3.29
CA ARG A 43 -5.08 -12.02 -2.35
C ARG A 43 -5.93 -10.76 -2.38
N LYS A 44 -7.18 -10.89 -2.81
CA LYS A 44 -8.14 -9.78 -2.86
C LYS A 44 -8.34 -9.15 -1.48
N LEU A 45 -8.46 -7.82 -1.47
CA LEU A 45 -8.91 -7.00 -0.35
C LEU A 45 -10.27 -6.41 -0.68
N GLU A 46 -11.12 -6.27 0.33
CA GLU A 46 -12.49 -5.76 0.15
C GLU A 46 -12.50 -4.24 0.00
N ASN A 47 -11.69 -3.55 0.80
CA ASN A 47 -11.64 -2.09 0.87
C ASN A 47 -10.31 -1.57 0.35
N PRO A 48 -10.22 -0.37 -0.22
CA PRO A 48 -8.94 0.28 -0.55
C PRO A 48 -8.16 0.70 0.71
N PRO A 49 -6.85 1.01 0.59
CA PRO A 49 -6.13 1.71 1.65
C PRO A 49 -6.70 3.13 1.85
N GLN A 50 -6.56 3.66 3.06
CA GLN A 50 -7.00 5.03 3.38
C GLN A 50 -6.06 6.10 2.82
N PHE A 51 -4.77 5.75 2.71
CA PHE A 51 -3.73 6.64 2.21
C PHE A 51 -3.00 6.04 1.01
N PHE A 52 -2.48 6.91 0.14
CA PHE A 52 -1.81 6.54 -1.11
C PHE A 52 -0.37 7.06 -1.14
N ASN A 53 0.51 6.38 -1.90
CA ASN A 53 1.89 6.82 -2.10
C ASN A 53 1.92 8.25 -2.65
N GLY A 54 2.76 9.09 -2.05
CA GLY A 54 2.86 10.50 -2.38
C GLY A 54 1.97 11.42 -1.54
N GLU A 55 0.97 10.89 -0.82
CA GLU A 55 0.13 11.72 0.05
C GLU A 55 0.92 12.26 1.24
N LEU A 56 0.62 13.53 1.59
CA LEU A 56 1.12 14.19 2.78
C LEU A 56 0.26 13.80 3.99
N VAL A 57 0.93 13.34 5.04
CA VAL A 57 0.29 12.91 6.27
C VAL A 57 1.09 13.37 7.48
N SER A 58 0.42 13.53 8.62
CA SER A 58 1.08 13.71 9.91
C SER A 58 0.66 12.62 10.89
N PRO A 59 1.57 12.16 11.76
CA PRO A 59 1.18 11.34 12.91
C PRO A 59 0.19 12.08 13.80
N VAL A 60 -0.89 11.43 14.24
CA VAL A 60 -1.91 12.06 15.11
C VAL A 60 -1.29 12.62 16.38
N ASN A 61 -0.29 11.94 16.94
CA ASN A 61 0.39 12.34 18.17
C ASN A 61 1.48 13.40 17.97
N HIS A 62 1.86 13.68 16.73
CA HIS A 62 2.88 14.67 16.36
C HIS A 62 2.44 15.40 15.07
N PRO A 63 1.35 16.19 15.13
CA PRO A 63 0.76 16.82 13.94
C PRO A 63 1.72 17.79 13.24
N GLU A 64 2.72 18.32 13.96
CA GLU A 64 3.78 19.17 13.43
C GLU A 64 4.74 18.45 12.47
N ILE A 65 4.76 17.12 12.49
CA ILE A 65 5.63 16.31 11.63
C ILE A 65 4.89 15.95 10.35
N VAL A 66 5.22 16.63 9.25
CA VAL A 66 4.72 16.28 7.92
C VAL A 66 5.60 15.20 7.28
N GLY A 67 4.98 14.07 6.94
CA GLY A 67 5.58 12.98 6.19
C GLY A 67 4.87 12.74 4.86
N VAL A 68 5.48 11.90 4.02
CA VAL A 68 4.93 11.45 2.74
C VAL A 68 4.82 9.94 2.77
N ILE A 69 3.66 9.38 2.42
CA ILE A 69 3.48 7.92 2.25
C ILE A 69 4.39 7.44 1.11
N ARG A 70 5.16 6.38 1.33
CA ARG A 70 6.03 5.79 0.30
C ARG A 70 5.72 4.35 -0.03
N GLU A 71 5.17 3.63 0.93
CA GLU A 71 4.92 2.20 0.79
C GLU A 71 3.70 1.84 1.61
N ILE A 72 2.87 0.98 1.02
CA ILE A 72 1.67 0.44 1.63
C ILE A 72 1.83 -1.07 1.62
N GLY A 73 1.84 -1.66 2.80
CA GLY A 73 1.85 -3.11 2.97
C GLY A 73 0.62 -3.58 3.74
N TRP A 74 0.56 -4.89 3.94
CA TRP A 74 -0.49 -5.52 4.73
C TRP A 74 0.06 -6.20 5.97
N HIS A 75 -0.51 -5.91 7.13
CA HIS A 75 -0.16 -6.58 8.37
C HIS A 75 -1.07 -7.79 8.61
N PHE A 76 -0.56 -9.00 8.34
CA PHE A 76 -1.36 -10.23 8.35
C PHE A 76 -2.07 -10.54 9.68
N ASN A 77 -1.41 -10.31 10.81
CA ASN A 77 -1.98 -10.62 12.12
C ASN A 77 -3.06 -9.61 12.53
N ASN A 78 -2.93 -8.36 12.09
CA ASN A 78 -3.88 -7.30 12.44
C ASN A 78 -4.97 -7.15 11.38
N GLN A 79 -4.79 -7.78 10.22
CA GLN A 79 -5.63 -7.65 9.03
C GLN A 79 -5.88 -6.18 8.67
N ASP A 80 -4.80 -5.39 8.66
CA ASP A 80 -4.88 -3.95 8.46
C ASP A 80 -3.73 -3.44 7.58
N TYR A 81 -3.94 -2.26 7.02
CA TYR A 81 -2.97 -1.52 6.23
C TYR A 81 -1.83 -1.01 7.10
N MET A 82 -0.60 -1.25 6.66
CA MET A 82 0.58 -0.62 7.23
C MET A 82 1.20 0.36 6.24
N TYR A 83 1.57 1.53 6.74
CA TYR A 83 2.16 2.61 5.97
C TYR A 83 3.58 2.88 6.43
N PHE A 84 4.45 3.13 5.47
CA PHE A 84 5.79 3.67 5.72
C PHE A 84 5.87 5.08 5.15
N ILE A 85 6.31 6.00 5.99
CA ILE A 85 6.43 7.42 5.63
C ILE A 85 7.90 7.84 5.54
N THR A 86 8.17 8.82 4.69
CA THR A 86 9.40 9.60 4.73
C THR A 86 9.14 10.96 5.35
N VAL A 87 10.00 11.40 6.26
CA VAL A 87 9.98 12.76 6.82
C VAL A 87 11.28 13.42 6.40
N ASN A 88 11.22 14.60 5.78
CA ASN A 88 12.38 15.30 5.22
C ASN A 88 13.24 14.39 4.32
N GLY A 89 12.58 13.59 3.47
CA GLY A 89 13.23 12.66 2.54
C GLY A 89 13.82 11.38 3.18
N ARG A 90 13.79 11.23 4.51
CA ARG A 90 14.34 10.04 5.20
C ARG A 90 13.22 9.07 5.59
N LYS A 91 13.37 7.78 5.23
CA LYS A 91 12.42 6.72 5.61
C LYS A 91 12.43 6.56 7.13
N ARG A 92 11.25 6.56 7.74
CA ARG A 92 11.09 6.16 9.14
C ARG A 92 10.95 4.63 9.20
N ASN A 93 11.64 4.00 10.15
CA ASN A 93 11.50 2.55 10.39
C ASN A 93 10.17 2.19 11.08
N LYS A 94 9.49 3.18 11.66
CA LYS A 94 8.18 3.00 12.27
C LYS A 94 7.14 2.72 11.19
N ARG A 95 6.30 1.72 11.47
CA ARG A 95 5.07 1.43 10.72
C ARG A 95 3.93 2.23 11.33
N TYR A 96 3.07 2.77 10.49
CA TYR A 96 1.87 3.49 10.88
C TYR A 96 0.64 2.73 10.38
N TYR A 97 -0.48 2.88 11.09
CA TYR A 97 -1.78 2.35 10.68
C TYR A 97 -2.75 3.51 10.41
N ASN A 98 -3.95 3.19 9.92
CA ASN A 98 -4.98 4.19 9.61
C ASN A 98 -5.23 5.18 10.75
N LYS A 99 -5.32 4.68 11.99
CA LYS A 99 -5.56 5.48 13.19
C LYS A 99 -4.38 6.36 13.62
N ASP A 100 -3.18 6.09 13.12
CA ASP A 100 -1.97 6.80 13.54
C ASP A 100 -1.69 8.03 12.69
N LEU A 101 -2.39 8.20 11.57
CA LEU A 101 -2.12 9.23 10.57
C LEU A 101 -3.36 10.08 10.28
N ILE A 102 -3.13 11.35 9.98
CA ILE A 102 -4.13 12.27 9.42
C ILE A 102 -3.59 12.87 8.13
N LYS A 103 -4.49 13.18 7.18
CA LYS A 103 -4.12 13.95 5.99
C LYS A 103 -3.73 15.36 6.40
N GLN A 104 -2.74 15.92 5.70
CA GLN A 104 -2.34 17.32 5.82
C GLN A 104 -2.97 18.16 4.71
#